data_AF-A0A813IHH8-F1
#
_entry.id   AF-A0A813IHH8-F1
#
_cell.length_a   1.000
_cell.length_b   1.000
_cell.length_c   1.000
_cell.angle_alpha   90.00
_cell.angle_beta   90.00
_cell.angle_gamma   90.00
#
_symmetry.space_group_name_H-M   'P 1'
#
loop_
_entity.id
_entity.type
_entity.pdbx_description
1 polymer ?
#
loop_
_entity_poly.entity_id
_entity_poly.type
_entity_poly.pdbx_seq_one_letter_code
_entity_poly.pdbx_strand_id
1 'polypeptide(L)'
;RGKFGWIQPAQPVDHPRYDGKIYLAEEDVQDELAGVGAPVTFFVYCDGNGLGAMNVRPSTEEAVIAAGGTPGVPAAPVAASPGKGGAKGASHAGGDRGDGYGDRGGGYGAPGGGGARGQKGGGEAKGAAYGQQQGGYSRGPHVRTGKALPHDEVLERVHTALNNAIWQATKPVMRLEKEWDQKELSKRVVKYLNKAAQPAELMTMPWHEAAQQFVENGMNGYSSACGEKPWFFELHLAPAFSAGFWEIASGSGQGVNWREVEQLLTGKYEELMDDQLLDKAIWDSAGVLLPDESIRNKLYKALKSCHEAAFKEAMNDP
;
A
#
# COMPACT_ATOMS: atom_id res chain seq x y z
N ARG A 1 14.93 30.22 19.41
CA ARG A 1 14.94 29.01 18.56
C ARG A 1 14.27 29.41 17.26
N GLY A 2 14.99 29.38 16.14
CA GLY A 2 14.44 29.74 14.84
C GLY A 2 13.51 28.63 14.35
N LYS A 3 12.40 28.99 13.70
CA LYS A 3 11.41 28.05 13.14
C LYS A 3 11.88 27.35 11.85
N PHE A 4 13.15 27.55 11.48
CA PHE A 4 13.72 27.11 10.21
C PHE A 4 15.24 26.95 10.35
N GLY A 5 15.79 26.10 9.48
CA GLY A 5 17.22 25.81 9.38
C GLY A 5 17.67 25.61 7.93
N TRP A 6 18.95 25.28 7.77
CA TRP A 6 19.55 24.96 6.49
C TRP A 6 20.33 23.66 6.61
N ILE A 7 20.21 22.79 5.62
CA ILE A 7 20.98 21.55 5.52
C ILE A 7 22.05 21.74 4.45
N GLN A 8 23.29 21.43 4.81
CA GLN A 8 24.38 21.28 3.86
C GLN A 8 24.42 19.81 3.42
N PRO A 9 24.08 19.48 2.15
CA PRO A 9 24.13 18.10 1.70
C PRO A 9 25.59 17.62 1.62
N ALA A 10 25.82 16.37 2.01
CA ALA A 10 27.15 15.74 1.99
C ALA A 10 27.68 15.52 0.57
N GLN A 11 26.77 15.35 -0.40
CA GLN A 11 27.06 15.30 -1.83
C GLN A 11 26.49 16.55 -2.53
N PRO A 12 27.18 17.12 -3.53
CA PRO A 12 26.63 18.20 -4.34
C PRO A 12 25.30 17.79 -4.99
N VAL A 13 24.30 18.66 -4.93
CA VAL A 13 23.02 18.44 -5.59
C VAL A 13 23.05 19.07 -6.98
N ASP A 14 22.97 18.25 -8.02
CA ASP A 14 22.89 18.71 -9.41
C ASP A 14 21.46 19.14 -9.73
N HIS A 15 21.12 20.39 -9.38
CA HIS A 15 19.82 20.98 -9.65
C HIS A 15 19.95 22.48 -9.93
N PRO A 16 19.27 23.04 -10.95
CA PRO A 16 19.45 24.44 -11.38
C PRO A 16 19.03 25.47 -10.32
N ARG A 17 18.23 25.07 -9.33
CA ARG A 17 17.79 25.92 -8.21
C ARG A 17 18.58 25.71 -6.91
N TYR A 18 19.63 24.90 -6.93
CA TYR A 18 20.46 24.69 -5.74
C TYR A 18 21.39 25.88 -5.53
N ASP A 19 21.26 26.56 -4.39
CA ASP A 19 22.06 27.74 -4.00
C ASP A 19 23.17 27.40 -2.99
N GLY A 20 23.49 26.11 -2.83
CA GLY A 20 24.49 25.61 -1.90
C GLY A 20 23.94 25.12 -0.56
N LYS A 21 22.64 25.26 -0.31
CA LYS A 21 21.95 24.84 0.92
C LYS A 21 20.54 24.36 0.61
N ILE A 22 19.95 23.60 1.53
CA ILE A 22 18.59 23.06 1.40
C ILE A 22 17.77 23.58 2.58
N TYR A 23 16.61 24.17 2.31
CA TYR A 23 15.75 24.73 3.34
C TYR A 23 15.13 23.63 4.20
N LEU A 24 15.09 23.84 5.52
CA LEU A 24 14.49 22.94 6.50
C LEU A 24 13.45 23.67 7.34
N ALA A 25 12.18 23.28 7.23
CA ALA A 25 11.12 23.74 8.12
C ALA A 25 11.07 22.88 9.40
N GLU A 26 10.65 23.49 10.52
CA GLU A 26 10.48 22.76 11.79
C GLU A 26 9.46 21.61 11.68
N GLU A 27 8.42 21.78 10.87
CA GLU A 27 7.37 20.78 10.63
C GLU A 27 7.85 19.55 9.82
N ASP A 28 8.97 19.67 9.10
CA ASP A 28 9.54 18.56 8.33
C ASP A 28 10.43 17.63 9.18
N VAL A 29 10.72 18.01 10.44
CA VAL A 29 11.55 17.25 11.37
C VAL A 29 10.70 16.19 12.08
N GLN A 30 11.04 14.91 11.85
CA GLN A 30 10.30 13.78 12.38
C GLN A 30 10.72 13.40 13.82
N ASP A 31 11.99 13.64 14.17
CA ASP A 31 12.59 13.31 15.46
C ASP A 31 13.52 14.43 15.96
N GLU A 32 13.71 14.53 17.28
CA GLU A 32 14.57 15.57 17.88
C GLU A 32 16.02 15.47 17.39
N LEU A 33 16.50 16.54 16.76
CA LEU A 33 17.87 16.62 16.25
C LEU A 33 18.84 17.04 17.37
N ALA A 34 20.03 16.43 17.41
CA ALA A 34 21.06 16.70 18.42
C ALA A 34 21.61 18.14 18.41
N GLY A 35 21.25 18.95 17.40
CA GLY A 35 21.62 20.35 17.26
C GLY A 35 22.19 20.68 15.88
N VAL A 36 22.78 21.87 15.75
CA VAL A 36 23.44 22.31 14.52
C VAL A 36 24.66 21.43 14.25
N GLY A 37 24.76 20.91 13.03
CA GLY A 37 25.83 19.98 12.64
C GLY A 37 25.49 18.50 12.88
N ALA A 38 24.33 18.19 13.46
CA ALA A 38 23.86 16.81 13.55
C ALA A 38 23.65 16.22 12.13
N PRO A 39 24.15 15.00 11.85
CA PRO A 39 23.91 14.35 10.59
C PRO A 39 22.43 13.96 10.46
N VAL A 40 21.85 14.16 9.27
CA VAL A 40 20.44 13.90 9.00
C VAL A 40 20.23 13.17 7.68
N THR A 41 19.15 12.39 7.60
CA THR A 41 18.59 11.85 6.35
C THR A 41 17.30 12.61 6.02
N PHE A 42 17.06 12.86 4.74
CA PHE A 42 15.92 13.64 4.26
C PHE A 42 15.66 13.37 2.78
N PHE A 43 14.46 13.70 2.31
CA PHE A 43 14.16 13.76 0.87
C PHE A 43 14.19 15.20 0.38
N VAL A 44 14.86 15.45 -0.74
CA VAL A 44 14.92 16.76 -1.39
C VAL A 44 13.65 16.97 -2.22
N TYR A 45 13.04 18.14 -2.12
CA TYR A 45 11.98 18.58 -3.01
C TYR A 45 12.25 19.98 -3.58
N CYS A 46 11.56 20.35 -4.66
CA CYS A 46 11.66 21.68 -5.26
C CYS A 46 10.30 22.39 -5.18
N ASP A 47 10.30 23.63 -4.72
CA ASP A 47 9.10 24.48 -4.66
C ASP A 47 9.33 25.83 -5.38
N GLY A 48 8.42 26.78 -5.20
CA GLY A 48 8.52 28.13 -5.77
C GLY A 48 9.70 28.95 -5.22
N ASN A 49 10.23 28.60 -4.04
CA ASN A 49 11.27 29.33 -3.33
C ASN A 49 12.67 28.69 -3.47
N GLY A 50 12.77 27.42 -3.87
CA GLY A 50 14.05 26.74 -4.08
C GLY A 50 13.97 25.24 -3.78
N LEU A 51 15.04 24.72 -3.17
CA LEU A 51 15.09 23.34 -2.69
C LEU A 51 14.78 23.27 -1.19
N GLY A 52 13.87 22.38 -0.82
CA GLY A 52 13.52 22.05 0.55
C GLY A 52 13.81 20.60 0.92
N ALA A 53 13.79 20.31 2.21
CA ALA A 53 13.94 18.97 2.76
C ALA A 53 12.65 18.53 3.47
N MET A 54 12.18 17.31 3.21
CA MET A 54 11.03 16.70 3.90
C MET A 54 11.43 15.37 4.56
N ASN A 55 10.66 14.96 5.57
CA ASN A 55 10.89 13.75 6.37
C ASN A 55 12.30 13.70 7.00
N VAL A 56 12.75 14.79 7.60
CA VAL A 56 14.10 14.91 8.15
C VAL A 56 14.22 14.11 9.44
N ARG A 57 15.21 13.23 9.49
CA ARG A 57 15.50 12.35 10.64
C ARG A 57 16.97 12.38 11.01
N PRO A 58 17.33 12.14 12.28
CA PRO A 58 18.71 11.88 12.68
C PRO A 58 19.31 10.74 11.85
N SER A 59 20.53 10.92 11.37
CA SER A 59 21.31 9.90 10.68
C SER A 59 22.42 9.38 11.59
N THR A 60 22.85 8.15 11.38
CA THR A 60 24.07 7.63 12.02
C THR A 60 25.30 8.07 11.21
N GLU A 61 26.45 8.26 11.86
CA GLU A 61 27.70 8.61 11.17
C GLU A 61 28.07 7.57 10.10
N GLU A 62 27.74 6.29 10.33
CA GLU A 62 27.92 5.21 9.38
C GLU A 62 27.19 5.46 8.04
N ALA A 63 25.96 5.99 8.10
CA ALA A 63 25.19 6.31 6.91
C ALA A 63 25.78 7.51 6.14
N VAL A 64 26.39 8.48 6.85
CA VAL A 64 27.10 9.61 6.24
C VAL A 64 28.35 9.14 5.48
N ILE A 65 29.11 8.23 6.09
CA ILE A 65 30.31 7.64 5.47
C ILE A 65 29.92 6.81 4.23
N ALA A 66 28.85 6.02 4.33
CA ALA A 66 28.34 5.24 3.20
C ALA A 66 27.90 6.13 2.02
N ALA A 67 27.38 7.33 2.31
CA ALA A 67 27.04 8.34 1.31
C ALA A 67 28.27 9.13 0.79
N GLY A 68 29.50 8.74 1.11
CA GLY A 68 30.72 9.43 0.66
C GLY A 68 30.92 10.82 1.27
N GLY A 69 30.16 11.16 2.30
CA GLY A 69 30.34 12.39 3.06
C GLY A 69 31.57 12.31 3.95
N THR A 70 32.40 13.35 3.95
CA THR A 70 33.38 13.52 5.03
C THR A 70 32.63 14.01 6.28
N PRO A 71 32.84 13.40 7.46
CA PRO A 71 32.25 13.91 8.69
C PRO A 71 32.65 15.37 8.88
N GLY A 72 31.66 16.27 8.88
CA GLY A 72 31.91 17.68 9.13
C GLY A 72 32.54 17.85 10.50
N VAL A 73 33.60 18.65 10.61
CA VAL A 73 34.16 19.04 11.90
C VAL A 73 33.03 19.71 12.69
N PRO A 74 32.66 19.21 13.89
CA PRO A 74 31.57 19.79 14.66
C PRO A 74 31.85 21.28 14.87
N ALA A 75 30.92 22.13 14.44
CA ALA A 75 31.01 23.56 14.66
C ALA A 75 31.14 23.80 16.17
N ALA A 76 32.08 24.67 16.56
CA ALA A 76 32.34 24.96 17.97
C ALA A 76 31.03 25.30 18.71
N PRO A 77 30.82 24.74 19.91
CA PRO A 77 29.55 24.87 20.61
C PRO A 77 29.21 26.33 20.85
N VAL A 78 28.11 26.79 20.23
CA VAL A 78 27.54 28.11 20.48
C VAL A 78 26.95 28.09 21.88
N ALA A 79 27.50 28.90 22.79
CA ALA A 79 27.15 28.89 24.22
C ALA A 79 25.63 29.04 24.43
N ALA A 80 25.04 28.02 25.07
CA ALA A 80 23.62 27.98 25.40
C ALA A 80 23.28 28.94 26.55
N SER A 81 22.24 29.76 26.36
CA SER A 81 21.63 30.54 27.44
C SER A 81 20.91 29.64 28.47
N PRO A 82 20.98 29.96 29.77
CA PRO A 82 20.43 29.11 30.83
C PRO A 82 18.91 29.31 30.98
N GLY A 83 18.14 28.23 30.82
CA GLY A 83 16.68 28.20 30.96
C GLY A 83 16.20 27.16 31.97
N LYS A 84 15.86 27.67 33.16
CA LYS A 84 15.09 27.12 34.31
C LYS A 84 14.34 25.79 34.13
N GLY A 85 14.57 24.90 35.10
CA GLY A 85 13.84 23.65 35.31
C GLY A 85 12.48 23.77 36.03
N GLY A 86 11.79 22.62 36.09
CA GLY A 86 10.59 22.34 36.85
C GLY A 86 10.36 20.83 36.91
N ALA A 87 9.97 20.31 38.08
CA ALA A 87 10.13 18.91 38.49
C ALA A 87 8.80 18.17 38.70
N LYS A 88 8.91 16.83 38.82
CA LYS A 88 8.17 15.86 39.66
C LYS A 88 6.76 15.35 39.29
N GLY A 89 6.62 14.02 39.42
CA GLY A 89 5.40 13.22 39.68
C GLY A 89 5.40 11.92 38.85
N ALA A 90 5.80 10.72 39.32
CA ALA A 90 5.31 9.82 40.38
C ALA A 90 4.04 8.99 40.04
N SER A 91 4.26 7.68 39.84
CA SER A 91 3.50 6.48 40.26
C SER A 91 2.05 6.17 39.80
N HIS A 92 1.89 4.98 39.18
CA HIS A 92 0.92 3.88 39.46
C HIS A 92 1.33 2.69 38.56
N ALA A 93 1.55 1.42 38.95
CA ALA A 93 0.96 0.48 39.91
C ALA A 93 -0.41 -0.12 39.49
N GLY A 94 -0.38 -1.37 39.00
CA GLY A 94 -1.42 -2.39 39.26
C GLY A 94 -2.41 -2.74 38.13
N GLY A 95 -2.66 -4.05 37.94
CA GLY A 95 -3.79 -4.63 37.19
C GLY A 95 -3.36 -5.62 36.11
N ASP A 96 -3.12 -6.89 36.42
CA ASP A 96 -4.14 -7.97 36.51
C ASP A 96 -4.82 -8.25 35.15
N ARG A 97 -4.42 -9.33 34.48
CA ARG A 97 -5.13 -9.90 33.34
C ARG A 97 -5.23 -11.40 33.52
N GLY A 98 -6.42 -11.78 33.97
CA GLY A 98 -6.86 -13.14 34.16
C GLY A 98 -7.08 -13.92 32.87
N ASP A 99 -7.18 -15.21 33.14
CA ASP A 99 -7.46 -16.33 32.27
C ASP A 99 -8.84 -16.27 31.58
N GLY A 100 -8.95 -16.98 30.46
CA GLY A 100 -10.20 -17.61 30.07
C GLY A 100 -10.77 -17.19 28.72
N TYR A 101 -10.44 -17.94 27.68
CA TYR A 101 -11.37 -18.18 26.58
C TYR A 101 -11.42 -19.68 26.25
N GLY A 102 -12.51 -20.31 26.70
CA GLY A 102 -13.06 -21.53 26.10
C GLY A 102 -13.56 -21.22 24.69
N ASP A 103 -13.43 -22.18 23.77
CA ASP A 103 -14.43 -23.21 23.48
C ASP A 103 -15.37 -22.80 22.33
N ARG A 104 -15.69 -23.79 21.49
CA ARG A 104 -16.51 -23.81 20.26
C ARG A 104 -15.72 -23.47 18.98
N GLY A 105 -15.36 -24.41 18.12
CA GLY A 105 -16.05 -25.66 17.78
C GLY A 105 -17.19 -25.35 16.80
N GLY A 106 -16.87 -25.33 15.50
CA GLY A 106 -17.83 -25.04 14.44
C GLY A 106 -17.25 -25.43 13.09
N GLY A 107 -17.34 -26.72 12.76
CA GLY A 107 -17.01 -27.25 11.44
C GLY A 107 -18.06 -26.85 10.42
N TYR A 108 -17.62 -26.30 9.30
CA TYR A 108 -18.46 -26.09 8.13
C TYR A 108 -18.11 -27.15 7.09
N GLY A 109 -19.10 -27.99 6.81
CA GLY A 109 -19.00 -29.11 5.89
C GLY A 109 -18.75 -28.66 4.45
N ALA A 110 -18.00 -29.50 3.75
CA ALA A 110 -17.89 -29.50 2.31
C ALA A 110 -19.22 -29.95 1.68
N PRO A 111 -19.71 -29.27 0.63
CA PRO A 111 -20.51 -29.93 -0.38
C PRO A 111 -19.59 -30.48 -1.46
N GLY A 112 -19.62 -31.80 -1.62
CA GLY A 112 -19.14 -32.44 -2.83
C GLY A 112 -20.09 -32.19 -4.01
N GLY A 113 -19.59 -32.54 -5.19
CA GLY A 113 -20.44 -32.90 -6.32
C GLY A 113 -20.12 -32.18 -7.61
N GLY A 114 -19.87 -32.96 -8.66
CA GLY A 114 -20.26 -32.61 -10.02
C GLY A 114 -19.13 -32.45 -11.01
N GLY A 115 -18.73 -33.55 -11.65
CA GLY A 115 -18.02 -33.48 -12.92
C GLY A 115 -18.93 -33.13 -14.08
N ALA A 116 -18.38 -32.48 -15.11
CA ALA A 116 -18.75 -32.60 -16.53
C ALA A 116 -17.67 -31.88 -17.34
N ARG A 117 -16.90 -32.60 -18.16
CA ARG A 117 -17.16 -32.91 -19.58
C ARG A 117 -16.76 -31.73 -20.48
N GLY A 118 -15.65 -31.92 -21.19
CA GLY A 118 -15.04 -30.91 -22.04
C GLY A 118 -15.80 -30.59 -23.32
N GLN A 119 -15.36 -29.52 -23.97
CA GLN A 119 -15.66 -29.24 -25.36
C GLN A 119 -14.44 -28.59 -26.01
N LYS A 120 -13.81 -29.37 -26.91
CA LYS A 120 -12.89 -28.90 -27.94
C LYS A 120 -13.64 -27.97 -28.89
N GLY A 121 -13.10 -26.79 -29.14
CA GLY A 121 -13.52 -25.92 -30.24
C GLY A 121 -12.29 -25.28 -30.86
N GLY A 122 -11.76 -25.90 -31.91
CA GLY A 122 -10.76 -25.30 -32.79
C GLY A 122 -11.45 -24.34 -33.76
N GLY A 123 -10.92 -23.12 -33.86
CA GLY A 123 -11.33 -22.11 -34.83
C GLY A 123 -10.08 -21.47 -35.42
N GLU A 124 -9.61 -22.07 -36.52
CA GLU A 124 -8.52 -21.55 -37.35
C GLU A 124 -9.08 -20.42 -38.22
N ALA A 125 -8.83 -19.17 -37.84
CA ALA A 125 -9.17 -18.00 -38.65
C ALA A 125 -7.93 -17.50 -39.40
N LYS A 126 -7.89 -17.79 -40.71
CA LYS A 126 -6.98 -17.17 -41.67
C LYS A 126 -7.44 -15.74 -41.95
N GLY A 127 -6.79 -14.76 -41.30
CA GLY A 127 -6.98 -13.33 -41.54
C GLY A 127 -5.90 -12.76 -42.45
N ALA A 128 -6.33 -12.03 -43.46
CA ALA A 128 -5.57 -11.51 -44.59
C ALA A 128 -4.45 -10.53 -44.21
N ALA A 129 -3.32 -10.65 -44.92
CA ALA A 129 -2.22 -9.71 -44.90
C ALA A 129 -2.63 -8.36 -45.52
N TYR A 130 -2.75 -7.33 -44.69
CA TYR A 130 -2.70 -5.94 -45.12
C TYR A 130 -1.30 -5.40 -44.86
N GLY A 131 -0.59 -5.04 -45.93
CA GLY A 131 0.71 -4.40 -45.86
C GLY A 131 0.59 -2.99 -45.27
N GLN A 132 1.16 -2.80 -44.08
CA GLN A 132 1.42 -1.47 -43.53
C GLN A 132 2.81 -1.00 -43.91
N GLN A 133 2.82 0.17 -44.56
CA GLN A 133 3.99 0.97 -44.87
C GLN A 133 4.78 1.29 -43.59
N GLN A 134 6.09 1.12 -43.70
CA GLN A 134 7.09 1.38 -42.68
C GLN A 134 7.17 2.89 -42.39
N GLY A 135 6.39 3.37 -41.42
CA GLY A 135 6.59 4.65 -40.75
C GLY A 135 7.55 4.46 -39.58
N GLY A 136 8.78 4.95 -39.73
CA GLY A 136 9.83 4.86 -38.71
C GLY A 136 9.51 5.69 -37.47
N TYR A 137 8.81 5.10 -36.51
CA TYR A 137 8.78 5.60 -35.14
C TYR A 137 10.12 5.23 -34.48
N SER A 138 10.86 6.27 -34.09
CA SER A 138 12.06 6.17 -33.25
C SER A 138 11.79 5.20 -32.11
N ARG A 139 12.50 4.08 -32.12
CA ARG A 139 12.47 3.10 -31.02
C ARG A 139 12.77 3.86 -29.73
N GLY A 140 11.74 4.03 -28.90
CA GLY A 140 11.91 4.52 -27.53
C GLY A 140 12.96 3.66 -26.82
N PRO A 141 13.62 4.21 -25.78
CA PRO A 141 14.64 3.49 -25.04
C PRO A 141 14.14 2.09 -24.66
N HIS A 142 14.84 1.07 -25.13
CA HIS A 142 14.51 -0.32 -24.82
C HIS A 142 14.53 -0.48 -23.30
N VAL A 143 13.34 -0.69 -22.71
CA VAL A 143 13.20 -1.05 -21.30
C VAL A 143 14.02 -2.32 -21.11
N ARG A 144 15.10 -2.23 -20.32
CA ARG A 144 15.98 -3.37 -20.04
C ARG A 144 15.15 -4.41 -19.30
N THR A 145 14.88 -5.54 -19.94
CA THR A 145 14.29 -6.70 -19.28
C THR A 145 15.27 -7.21 -18.22
N GLY A 146 14.88 -7.09 -16.96
CA GLY A 146 15.65 -7.63 -15.84
C GLY A 146 15.65 -9.16 -15.86
N LYS A 147 16.65 -9.77 -15.24
CA LYS A 147 16.64 -11.22 -14.98
C LYS A 147 15.53 -11.54 -13.99
N ALA A 148 14.63 -12.47 -14.33
CA ALA A 148 13.60 -12.94 -13.42
C ALA A 148 14.25 -13.52 -12.14
N LEU A 149 13.69 -13.14 -11.00
CA LEU A 149 14.12 -13.58 -9.67
C LEU A 149 13.40 -14.89 -9.28
N PRO A 150 13.98 -15.69 -8.36
CA PRO A 150 13.27 -16.80 -7.76
C PRO A 150 11.99 -16.34 -7.05
N HIS A 151 10.92 -17.13 -7.16
CA HIS A 151 9.62 -16.80 -6.57
C HIS A 151 9.68 -16.48 -5.06
N ASP A 152 10.43 -17.26 -4.29
CA ASP A 152 10.57 -17.04 -2.85
C ASP A 152 11.25 -15.71 -2.52
N GLU A 153 12.22 -15.29 -3.33
CA GLU A 153 12.87 -13.98 -3.17
C GLU A 153 11.90 -12.84 -3.46
N VAL A 154 11.03 -13.00 -4.46
CA VAL A 154 9.97 -12.04 -4.77
C VAL A 154 8.98 -11.94 -3.61
N LEU A 155 8.54 -13.06 -3.04
CA LEU A 155 7.61 -13.06 -1.91
C LEU A 155 8.17 -12.34 -0.67
N GLU A 156 9.45 -12.50 -0.37
CA GLU A 156 10.09 -11.76 0.74
C GLU A 156 10.10 -10.24 0.50
N ARG A 157 10.34 -9.81 -0.74
CA ARG A 157 10.27 -8.39 -1.13
C ARG A 157 8.84 -7.85 -1.03
N VAL A 158 7.86 -8.60 -1.55
CA VAL A 158 6.43 -8.28 -1.45
C VAL A 158 6.02 -8.10 0.02
N HIS A 159 6.36 -9.07 0.88
CA HIS A 159 6.05 -9.00 2.30
C HIS A 159 6.65 -7.75 2.97
N THR A 160 7.91 -7.42 2.66
CA THR A 160 8.58 -6.24 3.18
C THR A 160 7.91 -4.94 2.71
N ALA A 161 7.59 -4.83 1.42
CA ALA A 161 6.91 -3.68 0.83
C ALA A 161 5.51 -3.48 1.44
N LEU A 162 4.74 -4.56 1.55
CA LEU A 162 3.42 -4.56 2.18
C LEU A 162 3.50 -4.12 3.64
N ASN A 163 4.43 -4.66 4.42
CA ASN A 163 4.57 -4.32 5.84
C ASN A 163 4.84 -2.82 6.03
N ASN A 164 5.73 -2.24 5.23
CA ASN A 164 6.03 -0.81 5.30
C ASN A 164 4.83 0.06 4.93
N ALA A 165 4.14 -0.26 3.82
CA ALA A 165 3.00 0.52 3.35
C ALA A 165 1.79 0.43 4.31
N ILE A 166 1.44 -0.79 4.74
CA ILE A 166 0.32 -1.04 5.64
C ILE A 166 0.56 -0.43 7.02
N TRP A 167 1.79 -0.45 7.52
CA TRP A 167 2.13 0.23 8.77
C TRP A 167 1.80 1.72 8.74
N GLN A 168 2.02 2.40 7.61
CA GLN A 168 1.63 3.81 7.45
C GLN A 168 0.11 3.96 7.33
N ALA A 169 -0.53 3.10 6.52
CA ALA A 169 -1.98 3.15 6.27
C ALA A 169 -2.81 2.91 7.55
N THR A 170 -2.32 2.13 8.51
CA THR A 170 -3.04 1.83 9.75
C THR A 170 -3.06 2.98 10.75
N LYS A 171 -2.08 3.90 10.71
CA LYS A 171 -1.99 5.04 11.63
C LYS A 171 -3.29 5.85 11.77
N PRO A 172 -3.91 6.35 10.67
CA PRO A 172 -5.12 7.18 10.77
C PRO A 172 -6.34 6.44 11.33
N VAL A 173 -6.41 5.11 11.18
CA VAL A 173 -7.56 4.31 11.61
C VAL A 173 -7.45 3.76 13.04
N MET A 174 -6.30 3.91 13.70
CA MET A 174 -6.09 3.39 15.05
C MET A 174 -7.08 3.89 16.09
N ARG A 175 -7.66 5.09 15.89
CA ARG A 175 -8.70 5.64 16.78
C ARG A 175 -10.03 4.86 16.71
N LEU A 176 -10.24 4.09 15.65
CA LEU A 176 -11.47 3.34 15.37
C LEU A 176 -11.34 1.86 15.74
N GLU A 177 -10.12 1.31 15.80
CA GLU A 177 -9.85 -0.07 16.23
C GLU A 177 -9.80 -0.16 17.75
N LYS A 178 -10.50 -1.14 18.32
CA LYS A 178 -10.65 -1.34 19.77
C LYS A 178 -10.01 -2.63 20.27
N GLU A 179 -9.87 -3.62 19.39
CA GLU A 179 -9.44 -4.97 19.74
C GLU A 179 -7.94 -5.18 19.50
N TRP A 180 -7.38 -4.55 18.47
CA TRP A 180 -6.00 -4.78 18.03
C TRP A 180 -5.15 -3.53 18.20
N ASP A 181 -3.92 -3.72 18.67
CA ASP A 181 -2.91 -2.66 18.54
C ASP A 181 -2.48 -2.50 17.08
N GLN A 182 -1.76 -1.41 16.77
CA GLN A 182 -1.35 -1.10 15.41
C GLN A 182 -0.50 -2.22 14.78
N LYS A 183 0.31 -2.89 15.60
CA LYS A 183 1.21 -3.94 15.14
C LYS A 183 0.46 -5.19 14.75
N GLU A 184 -0.49 -5.63 15.57
CA GLU A 184 -1.34 -6.78 15.26
C GLU A 184 -2.29 -6.49 14.11
N LEU A 185 -2.87 -5.29 14.03
CA LEU A 185 -3.67 -4.85 12.87
C LEU A 185 -2.84 -4.90 11.58
N SER A 186 -1.67 -4.26 11.57
CA SER A 186 -0.77 -4.26 10.40
C SER A 186 -0.37 -5.67 9.99
N LYS A 187 0.04 -6.50 10.95
CA LYS A 187 0.43 -7.91 10.71
C LYS A 187 -0.70 -8.72 10.08
N ARG A 188 -1.95 -8.52 10.53
CA ARG A 188 -3.12 -9.22 9.97
C ARG A 188 -3.41 -8.80 8.55
N VAL A 189 -3.43 -7.49 8.28
CA VAL A 189 -3.66 -6.97 6.92
C VAL A 189 -2.56 -7.41 5.97
N VAL A 190 -1.28 -7.36 6.39
CA VAL A 190 -0.14 -7.90 5.63
C VAL A 190 -0.35 -9.37 5.32
N LYS A 191 -0.79 -10.19 6.28
CA LYS A 191 -1.05 -11.62 6.06
C LYS A 191 -2.07 -11.86 4.96
N TYR A 192 -3.16 -11.09 4.91
CA TYR A 192 -4.21 -11.25 3.89
C TYR A 192 -3.69 -10.87 2.50
N LEU A 193 -3.01 -9.72 2.38
CA LEU A 193 -2.47 -9.25 1.10
C LEU A 193 -1.28 -10.10 0.63
N ASN A 194 -0.43 -10.57 1.55
CA ASN A 194 0.70 -11.44 1.20
C ASN A 194 0.22 -12.81 0.69
N LYS A 195 -0.92 -13.31 1.21
CA LYS A 195 -1.53 -14.54 0.68
C LYS A 195 -1.95 -14.38 -0.78
N ALA A 196 -2.37 -13.18 -1.18
CA ALA A 196 -2.75 -12.89 -2.56
C ALA A 196 -1.57 -12.95 -3.55
N ALA A 197 -0.33 -12.76 -3.08
CA ALA A 197 0.88 -12.83 -3.88
C ALA A 197 1.44 -14.26 -4.05
N GLN A 198 0.97 -15.24 -3.25
CA GLN A 198 1.49 -16.61 -3.25
C GLN A 198 1.31 -17.41 -4.56
N PRO A 199 0.29 -17.16 -5.41
CA PRO A 199 0.17 -17.88 -6.67
C PRO A 199 1.33 -17.55 -7.61
N ALA A 200 2.19 -18.54 -7.89
CA ALA A 200 3.35 -18.38 -8.78
C ALA A 200 2.98 -17.97 -10.21
N GLU A 201 1.74 -18.22 -10.62
CA GLU A 201 1.18 -17.83 -11.91
C GLU A 201 1.18 -16.30 -12.14
N LEU A 202 1.12 -15.50 -11.06
CA LEU A 202 1.21 -14.04 -11.12
C LEU A 202 2.53 -13.55 -11.75
N MET A 203 3.61 -14.33 -11.64
CA MET A 203 4.90 -13.98 -12.25
C MET A 203 4.99 -14.34 -13.73
N THR A 204 4.12 -15.21 -14.22
CA THR A 204 4.18 -15.74 -15.60
C THR A 204 3.14 -15.13 -16.54
N MET A 205 2.05 -14.59 -16.01
CA MET A 205 0.98 -13.98 -16.80
C MET A 205 1.29 -12.52 -17.15
N PRO A 206 0.59 -11.93 -18.14
CA PRO A 206 0.73 -10.50 -18.44
C PRO A 206 0.50 -9.64 -17.19
N TRP A 207 1.37 -8.68 -16.91
CA TRP A 207 1.30 -7.94 -15.65
C TRP A 207 -0.04 -7.26 -15.38
N HIS A 208 -0.79 -6.84 -16.40
CA HIS A 208 -2.12 -6.24 -16.21
C HIS A 208 -3.12 -7.24 -15.60
N GLU A 209 -3.11 -8.49 -16.08
CA GLU A 209 -3.94 -9.57 -15.55
C GLU A 209 -3.47 -9.97 -14.15
N ALA A 210 -2.15 -10.07 -13.94
CA ALA A 210 -1.58 -10.34 -12.62
C ALA A 210 -1.95 -9.26 -11.60
N ALA A 211 -1.95 -7.99 -12.00
CA ALA A 211 -2.29 -6.85 -11.15
C ALA A 211 -3.74 -6.95 -10.68
N GLN A 212 -4.67 -7.19 -11.60
CA GLN A 212 -6.09 -7.35 -11.28
C GLN A 212 -6.31 -8.55 -10.35
N GLN A 213 -5.74 -9.71 -10.67
CA GLN A 213 -5.88 -10.91 -9.86
C GLN A 213 -5.27 -10.75 -8.46
N PHE A 214 -4.14 -10.04 -8.35
CA PHE A 214 -3.53 -9.74 -7.05
C PHE A 214 -4.45 -8.88 -6.17
N VAL A 215 -5.06 -7.83 -6.72
CA VAL A 215 -5.99 -6.97 -5.97
C VAL A 215 -7.25 -7.75 -5.61
N GLU A 216 -7.85 -8.49 -6.53
CA GLU A 216 -9.05 -9.30 -6.27
C GLU A 216 -8.82 -10.32 -5.15
N ASN A 217 -7.72 -11.06 -5.22
CA ASN A 217 -7.36 -12.03 -4.17
C ASN A 217 -7.11 -11.35 -2.82
N GLY A 218 -6.43 -10.20 -2.83
CA GLY A 218 -6.14 -9.44 -1.61
C GLY A 218 -7.39 -8.88 -0.97
N MET A 219 -8.27 -8.28 -1.79
CA MET A 219 -9.55 -7.73 -1.37
C MET A 219 -10.49 -8.81 -0.85
N ASN A 220 -10.55 -9.99 -1.49
CA ASN A 220 -11.33 -11.12 -0.99
C ASN A 220 -10.87 -11.58 0.40
N GLY A 221 -9.55 -11.65 0.62
CA GLY A 221 -8.99 -11.98 1.92
C GLY A 221 -9.25 -10.91 2.98
N TYR A 222 -9.17 -9.64 2.58
CA TYR A 222 -9.37 -8.49 3.46
C TYR A 222 -10.84 -8.30 3.84
N SER A 223 -11.76 -8.29 2.87
CA SER A 223 -13.20 -8.09 3.10
C SER A 223 -13.80 -9.21 3.96
N SER A 224 -13.44 -10.46 3.70
CA SER A 224 -13.91 -11.59 4.50
C SER A 224 -13.47 -11.54 5.97
N ALA A 225 -12.31 -10.95 6.25
CA ALA A 225 -11.76 -10.87 7.60
C ALA A 225 -12.11 -9.56 8.34
N CYS A 226 -12.28 -8.47 7.60
CA CYS A 226 -12.35 -7.12 8.15
C CYS A 226 -13.60 -6.34 7.73
N GLY A 227 -14.48 -6.86 6.87
CA GLY A 227 -15.65 -6.12 6.33
C GLY A 227 -16.60 -5.56 7.39
N GLU A 228 -16.66 -6.20 8.57
CA GLU A 228 -17.48 -5.76 9.70
C GLU A 228 -16.80 -4.73 10.62
N LYS A 229 -15.50 -4.46 10.39
CA LYS A 229 -14.75 -3.52 11.23
C LYS A 229 -15.17 -2.08 10.91
N PRO A 230 -15.31 -1.20 11.92
CA PRO A 230 -15.78 0.18 11.71
C PRO A 230 -14.82 1.03 10.88
N TRP A 231 -13.56 0.63 10.78
CA TRP A 231 -12.53 1.30 9.99
C TRP A 231 -12.32 0.69 8.60
N PHE A 232 -13.09 -0.35 8.21
CA PHE A 232 -12.86 -1.09 6.98
C PHE A 232 -12.73 -0.19 5.74
N PHE A 233 -13.65 0.77 5.60
CA PHE A 233 -13.67 1.74 4.49
C PHE A 233 -12.73 2.94 4.69
N GLU A 234 -12.16 3.11 5.89
CA GLU A 234 -11.24 4.21 6.22
C GLU A 234 -9.77 3.82 5.99
N LEU A 235 -9.48 2.53 5.90
CA LEU A 235 -8.13 2.01 5.68
C LEU A 235 -7.78 2.04 4.19
N HIS A 236 -6.97 3.01 3.77
CA HIS A 236 -6.55 3.18 2.38
C HIS A 236 -5.41 2.20 2.00
N LEU A 237 -5.75 1.12 1.28
CA LEU A 237 -4.81 0.06 0.91
C LEU A 237 -4.21 0.18 -0.49
N ALA A 238 -4.66 1.11 -1.34
CA ALA A 238 -4.13 1.26 -2.71
C ALA A 238 -2.58 1.36 -2.76
N PRO A 239 -1.90 2.17 -1.91
CA PRO A 239 -0.45 2.25 -1.93
C PRO A 239 0.24 0.93 -1.55
N ALA A 240 -0.40 0.12 -0.68
CA ALA A 240 0.11 -1.19 -0.32
C ALA A 240 -0.01 -2.18 -1.49
N PHE A 241 -1.14 -2.17 -2.20
CA PHE A 241 -1.29 -2.96 -3.42
C PHE A 241 -0.25 -2.58 -4.48
N SER A 242 -0.04 -1.28 -4.73
CA SER A 242 0.98 -0.81 -5.67
C SER A 242 2.39 -1.24 -5.28
N ALA A 243 2.78 -1.04 -4.02
CA ALA A 243 4.10 -1.42 -3.53
C ALA A 243 4.31 -2.94 -3.57
N GLY A 244 3.32 -3.73 -3.14
CA GLY A 244 3.41 -5.18 -3.17
C GLY A 244 3.49 -5.72 -4.60
N PHE A 245 2.62 -5.26 -5.49
CA PHE A 245 2.61 -5.76 -6.86
C PHE A 245 3.84 -5.34 -7.67
N TRP A 246 4.41 -4.16 -7.40
CA TRP A 246 5.64 -3.72 -8.06
C TRP A 246 6.80 -4.70 -7.86
N GLU A 247 6.90 -5.33 -6.70
CA GLU A 247 7.91 -6.36 -6.45
C GLU A 247 7.64 -7.62 -7.28
N ILE A 248 6.38 -8.00 -7.49
CA ILE A 248 5.98 -9.12 -8.37
C ILE A 248 6.35 -8.80 -9.82
N ALA A 249 5.96 -7.62 -10.31
CA ALA A 249 6.20 -7.20 -11.68
C ALA A 249 7.69 -7.02 -11.98
N SER A 250 8.44 -6.38 -11.07
CA SER A 250 9.90 -6.23 -11.20
C SER A 250 10.62 -7.58 -11.09
N GLY A 251 10.18 -8.44 -10.17
CA GLY A 251 10.74 -9.77 -9.95
C GLY A 251 10.51 -10.75 -11.09
N SER A 252 9.42 -10.59 -11.85
CA SER A 252 9.15 -11.40 -13.05
C SER A 252 9.99 -11.00 -14.28
N GLY A 253 10.75 -9.90 -14.20
CA GLY A 253 11.52 -9.37 -15.32
C GLY A 253 10.68 -8.68 -16.39
N GLN A 254 9.39 -8.44 -16.11
CA GLN A 254 8.50 -7.70 -16.99
C GLN A 254 8.88 -6.21 -16.98
N GLY A 255 8.94 -5.60 -18.17
CA GLY A 255 9.23 -4.17 -18.32
C GLY A 255 7.99 -3.33 -18.03
N VAL A 256 7.74 -3.03 -16.75
CA VAL A 256 6.56 -2.27 -16.30
C VAL A 256 6.88 -0.81 -15.96
N ASN A 257 5.90 0.07 -16.17
CA ASN A 257 5.98 1.47 -15.74
C ASN A 257 5.25 1.61 -14.39
N TRP A 258 5.95 2.16 -13.37
CA TRP A 258 5.37 2.36 -12.03
C TRP A 258 4.04 3.12 -12.06
N ARG A 259 3.95 4.20 -12.87
CA ARG A 259 2.74 5.04 -12.92
C ARG A 259 1.54 4.28 -13.49
N GLU A 260 1.77 3.45 -14.50
CA GLU A 260 0.70 2.61 -15.08
C GLU A 260 0.25 1.54 -14.09
N VAL A 261 1.20 0.92 -13.38
CA VAL A 261 0.92 -0.05 -12.31
C VAL A 261 0.07 0.59 -11.20
N GLU A 262 0.49 1.75 -10.71
CA GLU A 262 -0.22 2.49 -9.65
C GLU A 262 -1.64 2.87 -10.08
N GLN A 263 -1.82 3.40 -11.29
CA GLN A 263 -3.14 3.76 -11.82
C GLN A 263 -4.06 2.55 -11.95
N LEU A 264 -3.57 1.45 -12.52
CA LEU A 264 -4.36 0.23 -12.70
C LEU A 264 -4.80 -0.37 -11.37
N LEU A 265 -3.87 -0.51 -10.43
CA LEU A 265 -4.14 -1.10 -9.12
C LEU A 265 -5.05 -0.22 -8.27
N THR A 266 -4.87 1.10 -8.31
CA THR A 266 -5.74 2.04 -7.60
C THR A 266 -7.16 1.98 -8.14
N GLY A 267 -7.33 2.06 -9.46
CA GLY A 267 -8.66 1.96 -10.08
C GLY A 267 -9.36 0.64 -9.76
N LYS A 268 -8.63 -0.48 -9.82
CA LYS A 268 -9.21 -1.79 -9.47
C LYS A 268 -9.53 -1.93 -7.98
N TYR A 269 -8.72 -1.34 -7.11
CA TYR A 269 -8.99 -1.31 -5.67
C TYR A 269 -10.25 -0.49 -5.35
N GLU A 270 -10.38 0.70 -5.95
CA GLU A 270 -11.54 1.58 -5.78
C GLU A 270 -12.83 0.92 -6.28
N GLU A 271 -12.79 0.29 -7.47
CA GLU A 271 -13.91 -0.51 -8.01
C GLU A 271 -14.40 -1.55 -6.99
N LEU A 272 -13.49 -2.34 -6.42
CA LEU A 272 -13.85 -3.37 -5.44
C LEU A 272 -14.31 -2.78 -4.11
N MET A 273 -13.79 -1.62 -3.69
CA MET A 273 -14.25 -0.93 -2.48
C MET A 273 -15.67 -0.41 -2.65
N ASP A 274 -16.00 0.14 -3.82
CA ASP A 274 -17.34 0.60 -4.16
C ASP A 274 -18.34 -0.56 -4.19
N ASP A 275 -17.95 -1.70 -4.76
CA ASP A 275 -18.77 -2.92 -4.73
C ASP A 275 -19.07 -3.38 -3.29
N GLN A 276 -18.07 -3.37 -2.39
CA GLN A 276 -18.28 -3.70 -0.98
C GLN A 276 -19.17 -2.69 -0.26
N LEU A 277 -19.03 -1.40 -0.58
CA LEU A 277 -19.85 -0.34 0.00
C LEU A 277 -21.31 -0.47 -0.44
N LEU A 278 -21.55 -0.76 -1.72
CA LEU A 278 -22.87 -1.03 -2.27
C LEU A 278 -23.50 -2.28 -1.64
N ASP A 279 -22.75 -3.37 -1.53
CA ASP A 279 -23.21 -4.60 -0.90
C ASP A 279 -23.68 -4.34 0.54
N LYS A 280 -22.89 -3.59 1.31
CA LYS A 280 -23.25 -3.18 2.66
C LYS A 280 -24.49 -2.29 2.70
N ALA A 281 -24.59 -1.30 1.81
CA ALA A 281 -25.74 -0.41 1.74
C ALA A 281 -27.04 -1.16 1.42
N ILE A 282 -27.02 -2.12 0.50
CA ILE A 282 -28.18 -2.98 0.18
C ILE A 282 -28.55 -3.83 1.39
N TRP A 283 -27.56 -4.43 2.06
CA TRP A 283 -27.78 -5.26 3.23
C TRP A 283 -28.40 -4.48 4.41
N ASP A 284 -27.83 -3.33 4.73
CA ASP A 284 -28.30 -2.46 5.81
C ASP A 284 -29.71 -1.94 5.53
N SER A 285 -29.98 -1.53 4.28
CA SER A 285 -31.31 -1.09 3.85
C SER A 285 -32.36 -2.20 3.98
N ALA A 286 -32.02 -3.43 3.60
CA ALA A 286 -32.89 -4.58 3.76
C ALA A 286 -33.15 -4.88 5.26
N GLY A 287 -32.15 -4.69 6.12
CA GLY A 287 -32.26 -4.89 7.56
C GLY A 287 -33.19 -3.91 8.28
N VAL A 288 -33.29 -2.66 7.79
CA VAL A 288 -34.24 -1.67 8.33
C VAL A 288 -35.69 -2.08 8.07
N LEU A 289 -35.96 -2.66 6.89
CA LEU A 289 -37.32 -3.04 6.47
C LEU A 289 -37.75 -4.39 7.03
N LEU A 290 -36.82 -5.34 7.16
CA LEU A 290 -37.09 -6.74 7.45
C LEU A 290 -36.16 -7.24 8.57
N PRO A 291 -36.65 -7.35 9.82
CA PRO A 291 -35.83 -7.83 10.92
C PRO A 291 -35.53 -9.33 10.84
N ASP A 292 -36.34 -10.10 10.10
CA ASP A 292 -36.10 -11.52 9.87
C ASP A 292 -34.92 -11.72 8.89
N GLU A 293 -33.86 -12.35 9.38
CA GLU A 293 -32.61 -12.53 8.62
C GLU A 293 -32.77 -13.42 7.36
N SER A 294 -33.66 -14.41 7.41
CA SER A 294 -33.90 -15.30 6.27
C SER A 294 -34.59 -14.57 5.13
N ILE A 295 -35.61 -13.76 5.44
CA ILE A 295 -36.29 -12.91 4.46
C ILE A 295 -35.34 -11.79 3.99
N ARG A 296 -34.58 -11.15 4.90
CA ARG A 296 -33.57 -10.14 4.55
C ARG A 296 -32.56 -10.67 3.54
N ASN A 297 -32.02 -11.87 3.76
CA ASN A 297 -31.05 -12.48 2.85
C ASN A 297 -31.65 -12.76 1.46
N LYS A 298 -32.93 -13.18 1.39
CA LYS A 298 -33.63 -13.34 0.11
C LYS A 298 -33.79 -12.00 -0.62
N LEU A 299 -34.18 -10.95 0.11
CA LEU A 299 -34.32 -9.60 -0.46
C LEU A 299 -32.97 -9.06 -0.95
N TYR A 300 -31.91 -9.16 -0.13
CA TYR A 300 -30.55 -8.76 -0.51
C TYR A 300 -30.12 -9.43 -1.82
N LYS A 301 -30.26 -10.76 -1.93
CA LYS A 301 -29.90 -11.50 -3.15
C LYS A 301 -30.71 -11.04 -4.37
N ALA A 302 -32.01 -10.79 -4.19
CA ALA A 302 -32.86 -10.29 -5.27
C ALA A 302 -32.43 -8.89 -5.73
N LEU A 303 -32.20 -7.96 -4.79
CA LEU A 303 -31.76 -6.60 -5.08
C LEU A 303 -30.39 -6.58 -5.76
N LYS A 304 -29.43 -7.36 -5.26
CA LYS A 304 -28.09 -7.49 -5.84
C LYS A 304 -28.15 -8.02 -7.27
N SER A 305 -28.90 -9.11 -7.51
CA SER A 305 -29.05 -9.67 -8.84
C SER A 305 -29.74 -8.71 -9.82
N CYS A 306 -30.75 -7.95 -9.36
CA CYS A 306 -31.38 -6.90 -10.17
C CYS A 306 -30.41 -5.77 -10.50
N HIS A 307 -29.60 -5.32 -9.52
CA HIS A 307 -28.57 -4.30 -9.73
C HIS A 307 -27.54 -4.76 -10.76
N GLU A 308 -26.97 -5.95 -10.62
CA GLU A 308 -25.97 -6.50 -11.54
C GLU A 308 -26.51 -6.59 -12.98
N ALA A 309 -27.76 -7.02 -13.14
CA ALA A 309 -28.42 -7.08 -14.46
C ALA A 309 -28.59 -5.68 -15.07
N ALA A 310 -29.10 -4.72 -14.30
CA ALA A 310 -29.31 -3.35 -14.75
C ALA A 310 -27.98 -2.62 -15.06
N PHE A 311 -26.96 -2.83 -14.22
CA PHE A 311 -25.62 -2.27 -14.44
C PHE A 311 -25.00 -2.81 -15.72
N LYS A 312 -25.09 -4.12 -15.94
CA LYS A 312 -24.61 -4.74 -17.18
C LYS A 312 -25.35 -4.21 -18.41
N GLU A 313 -26.66 -4.02 -18.34
CA GLU A 313 -27.44 -3.43 -19.42
C GLU A 313 -26.96 -2.00 -19.73
N ALA A 314 -26.78 -1.16 -18.70
CA ALA A 314 -26.30 0.21 -18.83
C ALA A 314 -24.88 0.31 -19.42
N MET A 315 -23.98 -0.61 -19.04
CA MET A 315 -22.60 -0.64 -19.56
C MET A 315 -22.50 -1.12 -21.03
N ASN A 316 -23.56 -1.73 -21.57
CA ASN A 316 -23.61 -2.18 -22.96
C ASN A 316 -24.38 -1.20 -23.87
N ASP A 317 -24.96 -0.13 -23.33
CA ASP A 317 -25.62 0.92 -24.12
C ASP A 317 -24.53 1.82 -24.76
N PRO A 318 -24.41 1.84 -26.11
CA PRO A 318 -23.29 2.47 -26.84
C PRO A 318 -23.26 4.00 -26.82
#